data_AF-A0A067SHS5-F1
#
_entry.id   AF-A0A067SHS5-F1
#
_cell.length_a   1.000
_cell.length_b   1.000
_cell.length_c   1.000
_cell.angle_alpha   90.00
_cell.angle_beta   90.00
_cell.angle_gamma   90.00
#
_symmetry.space_group_name_H-M   'P 1'
#
loop_
_entity.id
_entity.type
_entity.pdbx_description
1 polymer ?
#
loop_
_entity_poly.entity_id
_entity_poly.type
_entity_poly.pdbx_seq_one_letter_code
_entity_poly.pdbx_strand_id
1 'polypeptide(L)'
;NVLRKYVYFDHYSKNDTFFTESKPNTYRTHLEHCIENLRQSLMCTANNGMITYEWVRGFSSHYPDFNTRHRCRNFQKIIAW
;
A
#
# COMPACT_ATOMS: atom_id res chain seq x y z
N ASN A 1 -6.02 -0.50 -8.56
CA ASN A 1 -5.23 0.05 -9.70
C ASN A 1 -5.65 1.48 -10.08
N VAL A 2 -6.89 1.92 -9.78
CA VAL A 2 -7.37 3.28 -10.09
C VAL A 2 -6.47 4.39 -9.52
N LEU A 3 -6.03 4.27 -8.26
CA LEU A 3 -5.12 5.25 -7.62
C LEU A 3 -3.84 5.49 -8.45
N ARG A 4 -3.18 4.42 -8.89
CA ARG A 4 -1.97 4.51 -9.74
C ARG A 4 -2.27 5.21 -11.07
N LYS A 5 -3.38 4.86 -11.71
CA LYS A 5 -3.75 5.47 -13.00
C LYS A 5 -4.13 6.94 -12.85
N TYR A 6 -4.72 7.33 -11.72
CA TYR A 6 -5.04 8.72 -11.40
C TYR A 6 -3.80 9.58 -11.17
N VAL A 7 -2.70 9.03 -10.63
CA VAL A 7 -1.40 9.75 -10.56
C VAL A 7 -0.90 10.13 -11.96
N TYR A 8 -1.20 9.32 -12.98
CA TYR A 8 -0.89 9.58 -14.39
C TYR A 8 -2.17 9.90 -15.18
N PHE A 9 -3.00 10.80 -14.63
CA PHE A 9 -4.33 11.07 -15.17
C PHE A 9 -4.30 11.47 -16.65
N ASP A 10 -3.39 12.35 -17.06
CA ASP A 10 -3.30 12.81 -18.45
C ASP A 10 -3.05 11.66 -19.45
N HIS A 11 -2.34 10.62 -19.02
CA HIS A 11 -2.05 9.45 -19.83
C HIS A 11 -3.24 8.49 -19.91
N TYR A 12 -4.00 8.30 -18.82
CA TYR A 12 -5.06 7.29 -18.75
C TYR A 12 -6.49 7.83 -18.96
N SER A 13 -6.75 9.09 -18.63
CA SER A 13 -8.10 9.69 -18.58
C SER A 13 -8.90 9.58 -19.87
N LYS A 14 -8.22 9.59 -21.03
CA LYS A 14 -8.87 9.57 -22.36
C LYS A 14 -9.17 8.17 -22.88
N ASN A 15 -8.45 7.15 -22.40
CA ASN A 15 -8.49 5.79 -22.96
C ASN A 15 -8.97 4.73 -21.96
N ASP A 16 -9.09 5.09 -20.69
CA ASP A 16 -9.58 4.19 -19.65
C ASP A 16 -11.09 4.36 -19.47
N THR A 17 -11.85 3.30 -19.76
CA THR A 17 -13.31 3.27 -19.66
C THR A 17 -13.80 3.70 -18.27
N PHE A 18 -13.03 3.41 -17.21
CA PHE A 18 -13.38 3.84 -15.87
C PHE A 18 -13.40 5.37 -15.73
N PHE A 19 -12.50 6.10 -16.40
CA PHE A 19 -12.46 7.57 -16.34
C PHE A 19 -13.34 8.23 -17.40
N THR A 20 -13.53 7.61 -18.57
CA THR A 20 -14.33 8.18 -19.66
C THR A 20 -15.83 8.01 -19.46
N GLU A 21 -16.28 6.89 -18.87
CA GLU A 21 -17.70 6.58 -18.71
C GLU A 21 -18.24 6.96 -17.31
N SER A 22 -17.36 7.04 -16.31
CA SER A 22 -17.78 7.41 -14.96
C SER A 22 -17.94 8.92 -14.81
N LYS A 23 -18.91 9.31 -13.97
CA LYS A 23 -19.01 10.70 -13.51
C LYS A 23 -17.76 11.07 -12.68
N PRO A 24 -17.30 12.34 -12.73
CA PRO A 24 -16.16 12.78 -11.93
C PRO A 24 -16.22 12.44 -10.45
N ASN A 25 -17.40 12.51 -9.85
CA ASN A 25 -17.59 12.18 -8.45
C ASN A 25 -17.35 10.69 -8.15
N THR A 26 -17.68 9.79 -9.08
CA THR A 26 -17.56 8.34 -8.88
C THR A 26 -16.11 7.92 -8.72
N TYR A 27 -15.22 8.33 -9.63
CA TYR A 27 -13.81 7.98 -9.48
C TYR A 27 -13.14 8.73 -8.31
N ARG A 28 -13.60 9.95 -7.98
CA ARG A 28 -13.16 10.65 -6.76
C ARG A 28 -13.48 9.87 -5.49
N THR A 29 -14.73 9.44 -5.31
CA THR A 29 -15.14 8.63 -4.15
C THR A 29 -14.36 7.32 -4.08
N HIS A 30 -14.10 6.67 -5.22
CA HIS A 30 -13.26 5.47 -5.27
C HIS A 30 -11.83 5.76 -4.79
N LEU A 31 -11.23 6.87 -5.21
CA LEU A 31 -9.89 7.30 -4.79
C LEU A 31 -9.85 7.59 -3.28
N GLU A 32 -10.82 8.32 -2.75
CA GLU A 32 -10.93 8.61 -1.32
C GLU A 32 -11.02 7.34 -0.49
N HIS A 33 -11.88 6.40 -0.88
CA HIS A 33 -11.98 5.08 -0.25
C HIS A 33 -10.65 4.31 -0.30
N CYS A 34 -9.96 4.29 -1.44
CA CYS A 34 -8.65 3.64 -1.55
C CYS A 34 -7.61 4.28 -0.62
N ILE A 35 -7.53 5.61 -0.58
CA ILE A 35 -6.61 6.34 0.29
C ILE A 35 -6.91 6.06 1.75
N GLU A 36 -8.18 6.02 2.13
CA GLU A 36 -8.61 5.75 3.50
C GLU A 36 -8.25 4.32 3.94
N ASN A 37 -8.45 3.31 3.08
CA ASN A 37 -8.00 1.94 3.37
C ASN A 37 -6.48 1.86 3.54
N LEU A 38 -5.71 2.54 2.68
CA LEU A 38 -4.26 2.60 2.81
C LEU A 38 -3.84 3.25 4.13
N ARG A 39 -4.47 4.37 4.48
CA ARG A 39 -4.24 5.06 5.76
C ARG A 39 -4.52 4.14 6.94
N GLN A 40 -5.68 3.48 6.97
CA GLN A 40 -6.05 2.56 8.04
C GLN A 40 -5.09 1.36 8.13
N SER A 41 -4.70 0.78 6.99
CA SER A 41 -3.76 -0.34 6.94
C SER A 41 -2.37 0.04 7.48
N LEU A 42 -1.84 1.19 7.04
CA LEU A 42 -0.57 1.73 7.52
C LEU A 42 -0.62 2.06 9.01
N MET A 43 -1.72 2.62 9.49
CA MET A 43 -1.88 2.95 10.91
C MET A 43 -2.09 1.73 11.80
N CYS A 44 -2.83 0.71 11.34
CA CYS A 44 -3.03 -0.50 12.14
C CYS A 44 -1.71 -1.26 12.27
N THR A 45 -1.10 -1.60 11.13
CA THR A 45 0.14 -2.38 11.11
C THR A 45 1.28 -1.62 11.78
N ALA A 46 1.39 -0.32 11.44
CA ALA A 46 2.43 0.61 11.89
C ALA A 46 3.77 -0.13 12.05
N ASN A 47 4.18 -0.78 10.95
CA ASN A 47 5.13 -1.88 11.06
C ASN A 47 6.54 -1.35 11.34
N ASN A 48 7.06 -1.67 12.52
CA ASN A 48 8.45 -1.45 12.91
C ASN A 48 9.22 -2.77 13.08
N GLY A 49 8.70 -3.87 12.53
CA GLY A 49 9.34 -5.18 12.57
C GLY A 49 10.67 -5.17 11.79
N MET A 50 11.66 -5.90 12.31
CA MET A 50 12.91 -6.15 11.61
C MET A 50 12.76 -7.33 10.66
N ILE A 51 13.35 -7.22 9.49
CA ILE A 51 13.53 -8.35 8.56
C ILE A 51 14.89 -8.96 8.87
N THR A 52 14.89 -10.22 9.30
CA THR A 52 16.12 -10.98 9.52
C THR A 52 16.53 -11.69 8.23
N TYR A 53 17.79 -12.11 8.17
CA TYR A 53 18.35 -12.85 7.06
C TYR A 53 18.80 -14.22 7.55
N GLU A 54 18.39 -15.26 6.86
CA GLU A 54 18.66 -16.65 7.22
C GLU A 54 19.45 -17.37 6.12
N TRP A 55 20.21 -18.39 6.52
CA TRP A 55 20.90 -19.26 5.56
C TRP A 55 19.94 -20.32 5.01
N VAL A 56 19.70 -20.29 3.70
CA VAL A 56 18.81 -21.24 3.02
C VAL A 56 19.63 -22.18 2.15
N ARG A 57 19.39 -23.49 2.28
CA ARG A 57 20.08 -24.51 1.47
C ARG A 57 19.86 -24.24 -0.03
N GLY A 58 20.96 -24.17 -0.78
CA GLY A 58 20.93 -23.93 -2.23
C GLY A 58 21.07 -22.47 -2.65
N PHE A 59 21.09 -21.52 -1.70
CA PHE A 59 21.38 -20.11 -1.96
C PHE A 59 22.82 -19.78 -1.58
N SER A 60 23.49 -18.98 -2.42
CA SER A 60 24.88 -18.54 -2.21
C SER A 60 25.02 -17.38 -1.22
N SER A 61 23.90 -16.78 -0.80
CA SER A 61 23.85 -15.67 0.15
C SER A 61 22.66 -15.82 1.09
N HIS A 62 22.69 -15.11 2.22
CA HIS A 62 21.58 -15.08 3.16
C HIS A 62 20.31 -14.53 2.50
N TYR A 63 19.16 -15.13 2.81
CA TYR A 63 17.87 -14.78 2.24
C TYR A 63 16.98 -14.09 3.29
N PRO A 64 16.25 -13.02 2.95
CA PRO A 64 15.39 -12.33 3.91
C PRO A 64 14.20 -13.20 4.32
N ASP A 65 13.92 -13.26 5.64
CA ASP A 65 12.70 -13.88 6.17
C ASP A 65 11.57 -12.86 6.28
N PHE A 66 10.60 -12.95 5.37
CA PHE A 66 9.40 -12.12 5.37
C PHE A 66 8.28 -12.68 6.25
N ASN A 67 8.42 -13.88 6.81
CA ASN A 67 7.43 -14.49 7.70
C ASN A 67 7.53 -13.93 9.12
N THR A 68 7.51 -12.60 9.23
CA THR A 68 7.57 -11.91 10.51
C THR A 68 6.20 -11.88 11.18
N ARG A 69 6.18 -11.90 12.52
CA ARG A 69 4.91 -11.76 13.26
C ARG A 69 4.41 -10.31 13.20
N HIS A 70 3.32 -10.10 12.49
CA HIS A 70 2.63 -8.82 12.44
C HIS A 70 1.56 -8.73 13.54
N ARG A 71 1.50 -7.57 14.21
CA ARG A 71 0.43 -7.21 15.14
C ARG A 71 0.10 -5.74 14.96
N CYS A 72 -1.15 -5.34 15.19
CA CYS A 72 -1.45 -3.91 15.20
C CYS A 72 -0.81 -3.24 16.43
N ARG A 73 -0.33 -2.01 16.24
CA ARG A 73 0.41 -1.24 17.25
C ARG A 73 -0.25 0.12 17.47
N ASN A 74 0.05 0.77 18.59
CA ASN A 74 -0.40 2.14 18.81
C ASN A 74 0.38 3.09 17.88
N PHE A 75 -0.27 3.51 16.80
CA PHE A 75 0.29 4.42 15.80
C PHE A 75 0.80 5.73 16.40
N GLN A 76 0.08 6.32 17.37
CA GLN A 76 0.46 7.59 17.97
C GLN A 76 1.78 7.49 18.75
N LYS A 77 2.01 6.37 19.43
CA LYS A 77 3.29 6.11 20.10
C LYS A 77 4.46 5.95 19.14
N ILE A 78 4.21 5.51 17.90
CA ILE A 78 5.24 5.34 16.87
C ILE A 78 5.60 6.68 16.23
N ILE A 79 4.61 7.55 15.99
CA ILE A 79 4.85 8.90 15.45
C ILE A 79 5.55 9.83 16.46
N ALA A 80 5.33 9.61 17.75
CA ALA A 80 5.92 10.42 18.82
C ALA A 80 7.33 9.95 19.27
N TRP A 81 7.87 8.88 18.68
CA TRP A 81 9.20 8.34 18.97
C TRP A 81 10.29 9.10 18.22
#